data_AF-A0A4R6UWG1-F1
#
_entry.id   AF-A0A4R6UWG1-F1
#
_cell.length_a   1.000
_cell.length_b   1.000
_cell.length_c   1.000
_cell.angle_alpha   90.00
_cell.angle_beta   90.00
_cell.angle_gamma   90.00
#
_symmetry.space_group_name_H-M   'P 1'
#
loop_
_entity.id
_entity.type
_entity.pdbx_description
1 polymer ?
#
loop_
_entity_poly.entity_id
_entity_poly.type
_entity_poly.pdbx_seq_one_letter_code
_entity_poly.pdbx_strand_id
1 'polypeptide(L)'
;MPDLSEYNAKRDPARTPEPFAEVDPAAPTGDRFVVQEHHARRLHYDVRFERDGVLVCWAVPRGLPDRPGAPRLAVHTEDHPLEYLDFHGEIPAGEYGGGSMTIWDSGRYETEKWSDSEVAVTLHGEHVSGRFVFFKPDRDDQEEKDWLVQRRKADTAAPARDKAAQSPRVQVGGRGLRLSNLDKELYPDVPKASVVDYYARVADTLLPHLAGRPLTLRRFPDGISAPSFYEKNAGAKAPEWLRSVTVPTPGSSRGSATANFVVVEELATLVYLANLAVLELHVPQWRVDDDDVPQPPDELVFDLDPGEGTTVVDCARIAQRVRDVLVADGLEPCPKTSGSKGMQVSAAVRVDDPGRTSAYAKGVAELLARETPRSVTAIMAKERRHGKIFVDWSQNNTAKTTVAPYSLRARAANGAPTVSTPLTWDEVEAATEVRELTFSPADVLARIEADGDLYAAALGEGVTRPDLPEAPSAG
;
A
#
# COMPACT_ATOMS: atom_id res chain seq x y z
N MET A 1 10.57 -27.75 3.66
CA MET A 1 10.56 -28.87 2.71
C MET A 1 9.32 -29.70 3.01
N PRO A 2 8.66 -30.29 2.01
CA PRO A 2 7.51 -31.17 2.24
C PRO A 2 7.91 -32.31 3.20
N ASP A 3 7.09 -32.56 4.21
CA ASP A 3 7.39 -33.49 5.29
C ASP A 3 6.09 -34.11 5.85
N LEU A 4 6.06 -35.44 5.97
CA LEU A 4 4.94 -36.19 6.55
C LEU A 4 5.19 -36.60 8.02
N SER A 5 6.28 -36.13 8.64
CA SER A 5 6.63 -36.49 10.02
C SER A 5 5.52 -36.14 11.02
N GLU A 6 4.95 -34.93 10.93
CA GLU A 6 3.83 -34.51 11.78
C GLU A 6 2.56 -35.33 11.51
N TYR A 7 2.27 -35.62 10.23
CA TYR A 7 1.14 -36.46 9.83
C TYR A 7 1.24 -37.87 10.42
N ASN A 8 2.39 -38.51 10.24
CA ASN A 8 2.67 -39.87 10.71
C ASN A 8 2.68 -39.94 12.25
N ALA A 9 3.18 -38.90 12.93
CA ALA A 9 3.22 -38.86 14.40
C ALA A 9 1.83 -38.77 15.04
N LYS A 10 0.82 -38.24 14.33
CA LYS A 10 -0.55 -38.07 14.84
C LYS A 10 -1.41 -39.33 14.68
N ARG A 11 -0.92 -40.39 14.01
CA ARG A 11 -1.72 -41.55 13.60
C ARG A 11 -1.03 -42.88 13.93
N ASP A 12 -1.84 -43.92 14.14
CA ASP A 12 -1.37 -45.29 14.38
C ASP A 12 -1.89 -46.21 13.25
N PRO A 13 -1.01 -46.78 12.42
CA PRO A 13 -1.40 -47.61 11.27
C PRO A 13 -2.16 -48.89 11.67
N ALA A 14 -2.12 -49.30 12.95
CA ALA A 14 -2.91 -50.43 13.43
C ALA A 14 -4.37 -50.04 13.78
N ARG A 15 -4.69 -48.73 13.81
CA ARG A 15 -5.93 -48.19 14.37
C ARG A 15 -6.74 -47.33 13.40
N THR A 16 -6.15 -46.87 12.30
CA THR A 16 -6.84 -46.05 11.30
C THR A 16 -6.70 -46.65 9.89
N PRO A 17 -7.75 -46.55 9.05
CA PRO A 17 -7.68 -46.95 7.63
C PRO A 17 -7.00 -45.88 6.75
N GLU A 18 -6.55 -44.76 7.33
CA GLU A 18 -5.86 -43.69 6.61
C GLU A 18 -4.53 -44.17 5.98
N PRO A 19 -4.14 -43.65 4.80
CA PRO A 19 -2.93 -44.07 4.10
C PRO A 19 -1.65 -43.53 4.77
N PHE A 20 -0.56 -44.29 4.64
CA PHE A 20 0.78 -43.91 5.11
C PHE A 20 1.75 -43.99 3.94
N ALA A 21 2.59 -42.97 3.77
CA ALA A 21 3.62 -42.92 2.74
C ALA A 21 4.87 -42.19 3.24
N GLU A 22 5.98 -42.39 2.51
CA GLU A 22 7.19 -41.58 2.63
C GLU A 22 7.20 -40.52 1.51
N VAL A 23 7.74 -39.34 1.79
CA VAL A 23 7.89 -38.28 0.78
C VAL A 23 9.01 -38.68 -0.17
N ASP A 24 8.74 -38.74 -1.47
CA ASP A 24 9.79 -38.76 -2.50
C ASP A 24 10.20 -37.31 -2.82
N PRO A 25 11.38 -36.85 -2.38
CA PRO A 25 11.81 -35.48 -2.60
C PRO A 25 12.16 -35.19 -4.08
N ALA A 26 12.20 -36.20 -4.94
CA ALA A 26 12.38 -36.06 -6.38
C ALA A 26 11.05 -36.03 -7.16
N ALA A 27 9.91 -36.17 -6.48
CA ALA A 27 8.60 -36.13 -7.12
C ALA A 27 8.33 -34.75 -7.75
N PRO A 28 7.87 -34.69 -9.01
CA PRO A 28 7.52 -33.42 -9.63
C PRO A 28 6.32 -32.79 -8.93
N THR A 29 6.23 -31.46 -8.95
CA THR A 29 5.00 -30.75 -8.57
C THR A 29 3.85 -31.23 -9.44
N GLY A 30 2.85 -31.87 -8.83
CA GLY A 30 1.61 -32.21 -9.51
C GLY A 30 0.64 -31.03 -9.58
N ASP A 31 -0.49 -31.26 -10.23
CA ASP A 31 -1.52 -30.27 -10.48
C ASP A 31 -2.92 -30.80 -10.18
N ARG A 32 -3.03 -31.85 -9.35
CA ARG A 32 -4.32 -32.39 -8.89
C ARG A 32 -4.75 -31.73 -7.59
N PHE A 33 -6.06 -31.60 -7.41
CA PHE A 33 -6.65 -31.22 -6.13
C PHE A 33 -7.79 -32.17 -5.77
N VAL A 34 -8.07 -32.26 -4.47
CA VAL A 34 -9.26 -32.93 -3.95
C VAL A 34 -9.90 -32.05 -2.88
N VAL A 35 -11.24 -32.06 -2.83
CA VAL A 35 -12.03 -31.48 -1.75
C VAL A 35 -12.79 -32.62 -1.10
N GLN A 36 -12.47 -32.91 0.16
CA GLN A 36 -13.13 -33.96 0.93
C GLN A 36 -14.11 -33.35 1.92
N GLU A 37 -15.34 -33.85 1.94
CA GLU A 37 -16.30 -33.55 2.98
C GLU A 37 -16.01 -34.43 4.20
N HIS A 38 -15.74 -33.80 5.35
CA HIS A 38 -15.29 -34.49 6.55
C HIS A 38 -16.24 -34.22 7.73
N HIS A 39 -16.99 -35.25 8.10
CA HIS A 39 -17.92 -35.27 9.24
C HIS A 39 -17.20 -35.74 10.51
N ALA A 40 -16.24 -34.93 10.96
CA ALA A 40 -15.61 -35.11 12.26
C ALA A 40 -16.54 -34.56 13.38
N ARG A 41 -15.97 -34.02 14.48
CA ARG A 41 -16.77 -33.33 15.52
C ARG A 41 -17.66 -32.21 14.95
N ARG A 42 -17.22 -31.58 13.86
CA ARG A 42 -17.98 -30.62 13.06
C ARG A 42 -17.69 -30.87 11.59
N LEU A 43 -18.70 -30.69 10.75
CA LEU A 43 -18.55 -30.71 9.31
C LEU A 43 -17.55 -29.63 8.86
N HIS A 44 -16.59 -30.03 8.04
CA HIS A 44 -15.69 -29.13 7.32
C HIS A 44 -15.28 -29.77 5.99
N TYR A 45 -14.65 -28.98 5.13
CA TYR A 45 -14.16 -29.42 3.83
C TYR A 45 -12.64 -29.34 3.81
N ASP A 46 -11.97 -30.47 3.64
CA ASP A 46 -10.52 -30.52 3.49
C ASP A 46 -10.17 -30.26 2.03
N VAL A 47 -9.54 -29.11 1.76
CA VAL A 47 -9.06 -28.73 0.43
C VAL A 47 -7.58 -29.03 0.35
N ARG A 48 -7.20 -29.88 -0.61
CA ARG A 48 -5.85 -30.43 -0.71
C ARG A 48 -5.29 -30.26 -2.11
N PHE A 49 -4.04 -29.83 -2.19
CA PHE A 49 -3.34 -29.64 -3.45
C PHE A 49 -2.10 -30.53 -3.52
N GLU A 50 -2.00 -31.33 -4.58
CA GLU A 50 -0.78 -32.06 -4.89
C GLU A 50 0.35 -31.09 -5.20
N ARG A 51 1.41 -31.16 -4.42
CA ARG A 51 2.57 -30.32 -4.59
C ARG A 51 3.81 -30.98 -3.97
N ASP A 52 4.88 -31.01 -4.75
CA ASP A 52 6.22 -31.44 -4.32
C ASP A 52 6.22 -32.79 -3.56
N GLY A 53 5.42 -33.75 -4.05
CA GLY A 53 5.33 -35.11 -3.49
C GLY A 53 4.36 -35.28 -2.31
N VAL A 54 3.65 -34.24 -1.88
CA VAL A 54 2.65 -34.30 -0.80
C VAL A 54 1.35 -33.58 -1.18
N LEU A 55 0.35 -33.65 -0.31
CA LEU A 55 -0.83 -32.80 -0.34
C LEU A 55 -0.71 -31.68 0.67
N VAL A 56 -0.66 -30.43 0.21
CA VAL A 56 -0.72 -29.24 1.08
C VAL A 56 -2.19 -28.93 1.37
N CYS A 57 -2.54 -28.77 2.65
CA CYS A 57 -3.92 -28.92 3.12
C CYS A 57 -4.48 -27.72 3.90
N TRP A 58 -5.76 -27.43 3.66
CA TRP A 58 -6.56 -26.52 4.47
C TRP A 58 -7.92 -27.12 4.83
N ALA A 59 -8.29 -27.08 6.11
CA ALA A 59 -9.64 -27.35 6.58
C ALA A 59 -10.50 -26.09 6.48
N VAL A 60 -11.57 -26.13 5.68
CA VAL A 60 -12.46 -25.00 5.41
C VAL A 60 -13.86 -25.29 5.99
N PRO A 61 -14.21 -24.77 7.19
CA PRO A 61 -15.44 -25.16 7.90
C PRO A 61 -16.75 -24.88 7.15
N ARG A 62 -16.75 -23.89 6.26
CA ARG A 62 -17.91 -23.52 5.45
C ARG A 62 -17.73 -23.86 3.96
N GLY A 63 -16.75 -24.68 3.62
CA GLY A 63 -16.38 -24.99 2.24
C GLY A 63 -15.88 -23.78 1.45
N LEU A 64 -15.36 -24.04 0.25
CA LEU A 64 -14.89 -23.00 -0.64
C LEU A 64 -16.03 -22.04 -1.03
N PRO A 65 -15.78 -20.72 -1.09
CA PRO A 65 -16.79 -19.75 -1.46
C PRO A 65 -17.32 -19.96 -2.87
N ASP A 66 -18.64 -20.09 -3.00
CA ASP A 66 -19.39 -20.30 -4.25
C ASP A 66 -19.53 -19.00 -5.07
N ARG A 67 -19.28 -17.84 -4.48
CA ARG A 67 -19.34 -16.54 -5.16
C ARG A 67 -18.18 -15.64 -4.74
N PRO A 68 -17.71 -14.74 -5.62
CA PRO A 68 -16.79 -13.67 -5.21
C PRO A 68 -17.43 -12.82 -4.11
N GLY A 69 -16.69 -12.55 -3.04
CA GLY A 69 -17.25 -11.88 -1.86
C GLY A 69 -16.32 -11.98 -0.66
N ALA A 70 -16.85 -11.86 0.57
CA ALA A 70 -16.04 -11.89 1.79
C ALA A 70 -15.24 -13.20 1.95
N PRO A 71 -14.02 -13.15 2.49
CA PRO A 71 -13.21 -14.35 2.74
C PRO A 71 -13.85 -15.29 3.77
N ARG A 72 -13.53 -16.59 3.67
CA ARG A 72 -13.89 -17.64 4.62
C ARG A 72 -12.65 -18.13 5.36
N LEU A 73 -12.83 -18.62 6.59
CA LEU A 73 -11.77 -19.26 7.37
C LEU A 73 -11.25 -20.52 6.65
N ALA A 74 -9.94 -20.67 6.59
CA ALA A 74 -9.23 -21.85 6.08
C ALA A 74 -8.09 -22.17 7.06
N VAL A 75 -8.21 -23.22 7.84
CA VAL A 75 -7.18 -23.60 8.82
C VAL A 75 -6.14 -24.44 8.09
N HIS A 76 -4.88 -24.00 8.07
CA HIS A 76 -3.80 -24.80 7.47
C HIS A 76 -3.51 -26.01 8.38
N THR A 77 -3.50 -27.20 7.80
CA THR A 77 -3.25 -28.46 8.52
C THR A 77 -1.92 -29.06 8.06
N GLU A 78 -1.47 -30.14 8.71
CA GLU A 78 -0.26 -30.83 8.26
C GLU A 78 -0.39 -31.33 6.81
N ASP A 79 0.74 -31.51 6.12
CA ASP A 79 0.78 -32.12 4.80
C ASP A 79 0.28 -33.57 4.86
N HIS A 80 -0.34 -34.06 3.78
CA HIS A 80 -0.89 -35.43 3.72
C HIS A 80 -0.27 -36.25 2.58
N PRO A 81 -0.28 -37.59 2.67
CA PRO A 81 0.12 -38.47 1.58
C PRO A 81 -0.70 -38.25 0.30
N LEU A 82 -0.11 -38.48 -0.88
CA LEU A 82 -0.79 -38.32 -2.18
C LEU A 82 -1.99 -39.25 -2.34
N GLU A 83 -1.99 -40.38 -1.64
CA GLU A 83 -3.06 -41.37 -1.61
C GLU A 83 -4.39 -40.78 -1.10
N TYR A 84 -4.36 -39.66 -0.38
CA TYR A 84 -5.59 -38.94 0.01
C TYR A 84 -6.36 -38.36 -1.17
N LEU A 85 -5.77 -38.26 -2.36
CA LEU A 85 -6.49 -37.85 -3.58
C LEU A 85 -7.68 -38.78 -3.87
N ASP A 86 -7.56 -40.07 -3.55
CA ASP A 86 -8.56 -41.10 -3.84
C ASP A 86 -9.20 -41.71 -2.57
N PHE A 87 -8.66 -41.37 -1.40
CA PHE A 87 -9.13 -41.91 -0.13
C PHE A 87 -10.52 -41.39 0.27
N HIS A 88 -11.35 -42.31 0.74
CA HIS A 88 -12.64 -42.08 1.38
C HIS A 88 -12.88 -43.21 2.38
N GLY A 89 -13.59 -42.95 3.47
CA GLY A 89 -13.81 -43.97 4.50
C GLY A 89 -14.28 -43.42 5.84
N GLU A 90 -14.30 -44.28 6.85
CA GLU A 90 -14.66 -43.94 8.22
C GLU A 90 -13.42 -44.06 9.12
N ILE A 91 -13.01 -42.94 9.71
CA ILE A 91 -11.91 -42.89 10.67
C ILE A 91 -12.50 -43.17 12.06
N PRO A 92 -12.02 -44.21 12.79
CA PRO A 92 -12.63 -44.62 14.05
C PRO A 92 -12.73 -43.51 15.09
N ALA A 93 -13.82 -43.54 15.88
CA ALA A 93 -14.05 -42.58 16.94
C ALA A 93 -12.93 -42.65 18.00
N GLY A 94 -12.35 -41.49 18.34
CA GLY A 94 -11.24 -41.38 19.30
C GLY A 94 -9.86 -41.27 18.65
N GLU A 95 -9.74 -41.56 17.35
CA GLU A 95 -8.54 -41.26 16.57
C GLU A 95 -8.48 -39.77 16.18
N TYR A 96 -7.27 -39.30 15.84
CA TYR A 96 -7.09 -37.95 15.30
C TYR A 96 -7.83 -37.83 13.97
N GLY A 97 -8.71 -36.84 13.84
CA GLY A 97 -9.57 -36.73 12.66
C GLY A 97 -10.72 -37.73 12.59
N GLY A 98 -11.10 -38.40 13.70
CA GLY A 98 -12.22 -39.35 13.70
C GLY A 98 -13.53 -38.77 13.15
N GLY A 99 -14.14 -39.48 12.20
CA GLY A 99 -15.29 -39.03 11.41
C GLY A 99 -15.41 -39.77 10.08
N SER A 100 -16.51 -39.56 9.36
CA SER A 100 -16.64 -40.05 7.98
C SER A 100 -16.08 -39.03 6.99
N MET A 101 -15.38 -39.51 5.97
CA MET A 101 -14.79 -38.68 4.92
C MET A 101 -15.17 -39.19 3.53
N THR A 102 -15.68 -38.30 2.70
CA THR A 102 -16.06 -38.57 1.30
C THR A 102 -15.41 -37.55 0.37
N ILE A 103 -15.09 -37.96 -0.86
CA ILE A 103 -14.64 -37.02 -1.89
C ILE A 103 -15.86 -36.26 -2.39
N TRP A 104 -15.89 -34.95 -2.16
CA TRP A 104 -16.95 -34.06 -2.61
C TRP A 104 -16.64 -33.47 -3.99
N ASP A 105 -15.37 -33.18 -4.27
CA ASP A 105 -14.91 -32.77 -5.60
C ASP A 105 -13.46 -33.17 -5.82
N SER A 106 -13.06 -33.32 -7.08
CA SER A 106 -11.67 -33.54 -7.46
C SER A 106 -11.42 -32.97 -8.84
N GLY A 107 -10.17 -32.67 -9.15
CA GLY A 107 -9.83 -32.13 -10.46
C GLY A 107 -8.40 -31.66 -10.58
N ARG A 108 -8.19 -30.71 -11.48
CA ARG A 108 -6.88 -30.11 -11.77
C ARG A 108 -6.85 -28.67 -11.30
N TYR A 109 -5.68 -28.16 -10.93
CA TYR A 109 -5.49 -26.77 -10.58
C TYR A 109 -4.32 -26.14 -11.32
N GLU A 110 -4.45 -24.87 -11.68
CA GLU A 110 -3.35 -24.06 -12.19
C GLU A 110 -2.81 -23.18 -11.07
N THR A 111 -1.49 -23.19 -10.86
CA THR A 111 -0.84 -22.32 -9.88
C THR A 111 -0.58 -20.94 -10.49
N GLU A 112 -1.12 -19.89 -9.89
CA GLU A 112 -0.78 -18.51 -10.22
C GLU A 112 0.31 -17.97 -9.30
N LYS A 113 0.21 -18.28 -8.00
CA LYS A 113 1.16 -17.86 -6.97
C LYS A 113 1.18 -18.89 -5.85
N TRP A 114 2.37 -19.18 -5.34
CA TRP A 114 2.56 -20.06 -4.18
C TRP A 114 3.66 -19.49 -3.29
N SER A 115 3.35 -19.21 -2.03
CA SER A 115 4.25 -18.63 -1.03
C SER A 115 3.77 -18.94 0.39
N ASP A 116 4.61 -18.73 1.39
CA ASP A 116 4.35 -19.08 2.80
C ASP A 116 3.21 -18.27 3.46
N SER A 117 2.71 -17.24 2.78
CA SER A 117 1.63 -16.38 3.25
C SER A 117 0.47 -16.23 2.27
N GLU A 118 0.60 -16.75 1.04
CA GLU A 118 -0.42 -16.63 0.00
C GLU A 118 -0.30 -17.73 -1.06
N VAL A 119 -1.43 -18.37 -1.37
CA VAL A 119 -1.58 -19.37 -2.43
C VAL A 119 -2.75 -18.96 -3.32
N ALA A 120 -2.47 -18.66 -4.59
CA ALA A 120 -3.47 -18.31 -5.59
C ALA A 120 -3.50 -19.38 -6.69
N VAL A 121 -4.67 -19.97 -6.89
CA VAL A 121 -4.88 -21.09 -7.81
C VAL A 121 -6.19 -20.92 -8.57
N THR A 122 -6.24 -21.46 -9.79
CA THR A 122 -7.49 -21.65 -10.53
C THR A 122 -7.85 -23.13 -10.52
N LEU A 123 -9.04 -23.46 -10.02
CA LEU A 123 -9.52 -24.83 -9.88
C LEU A 123 -10.39 -25.23 -11.08
N HIS A 124 -10.22 -26.48 -11.50
CA HIS A 124 -10.96 -27.15 -12.57
C HIS A 124 -11.49 -28.49 -12.06
N GLY A 125 -12.52 -28.46 -11.22
CA GLY A 125 -13.27 -29.63 -10.77
C GLY A 125 -14.68 -29.68 -11.32
N GLU A 126 -15.45 -30.69 -10.88
CA GLU A 126 -16.84 -30.88 -11.28
C GLU A 126 -17.76 -29.91 -10.52
N HIS A 127 -17.52 -29.72 -9.21
CA HIS A 127 -18.33 -28.87 -8.35
C HIS A 127 -17.67 -27.51 -8.07
N VAL A 128 -16.35 -27.44 -8.04
CA VAL A 128 -15.56 -26.24 -7.79
C VAL A 128 -14.78 -25.85 -9.02
N SER A 129 -15.07 -24.65 -9.53
CA SER A 129 -14.33 -24.07 -10.64
C SER A 129 -14.04 -22.58 -10.44
N GLY A 130 -12.91 -22.14 -10.98
CA GLY A 130 -12.49 -20.74 -11.00
C GLY A 130 -11.42 -20.40 -9.96
N ARG A 131 -11.20 -19.11 -9.77
CA ARG A 131 -10.02 -18.57 -9.08
C ARG A 131 -10.23 -18.43 -7.57
N PHE A 132 -9.30 -18.99 -6.79
CA PHE A 132 -9.28 -18.94 -5.34
C PHE A 132 -7.94 -18.44 -4.82
N VAL A 133 -7.99 -17.61 -3.77
CA VAL A 133 -6.80 -17.10 -3.09
C VAL A 133 -6.90 -17.44 -1.61
N PHE A 134 -5.94 -18.22 -1.13
CA PHE A 134 -5.68 -18.49 0.28
C PHE A 134 -4.61 -17.51 0.76
N PHE A 135 -4.81 -16.87 1.90
CA PHE A 135 -3.86 -15.87 2.42
C PHE A 135 -3.92 -15.76 3.95
N LYS A 136 -2.80 -15.37 4.56
CA LYS A 136 -2.76 -14.95 5.97
C LYS A 136 -3.17 -13.48 6.09
N PRO A 137 -4.16 -13.11 6.92
CA PRO A 137 -4.56 -11.71 7.09
C PRO A 137 -3.45 -10.89 7.78
N ASP A 138 -3.26 -9.64 7.33
CA ASP A 138 -2.26 -8.71 7.90
C ASP A 138 -2.86 -8.04 9.16
N ARG A 139 -2.41 -8.41 10.36
CA ARG A 139 -2.79 -7.81 11.66
C ARG A 139 -1.62 -7.79 12.66
N ASP A 140 -1.61 -6.76 13.50
CA ASP A 140 -0.53 -6.36 14.44
C ASP A 140 -0.45 -7.20 15.74
N ASP A 141 -1.09 -8.38 15.82
CA ASP A 141 -1.16 -9.20 17.03
C ASP A 141 -0.39 -10.52 16.95
N GLN A 142 0.33 -10.86 18.03
CA GLN A 142 1.28 -11.98 18.19
C GLN A 142 0.65 -13.38 18.22
N GLU A 143 -0.57 -13.56 17.70
CA GLU A 143 -1.18 -14.88 17.56
C GLU A 143 -1.11 -15.28 16.09
N GLU A 144 -0.53 -16.44 15.77
CA GLU A 144 -0.68 -17.05 14.44
C GLU A 144 -2.18 -17.21 14.16
N LYS A 145 -2.73 -16.35 13.31
CA LYS A 145 -4.12 -16.48 12.88
C LYS A 145 -4.21 -17.39 11.67
N ASP A 146 -5.27 -18.19 11.70
CA ASP A 146 -5.66 -19.11 10.63
C ASP A 146 -5.73 -18.40 9.27
N TRP A 147 -5.44 -19.14 8.20
CA TRP A 147 -5.55 -18.63 6.85
C TRP A 147 -7.01 -18.29 6.50
N LEU A 148 -7.17 -17.49 5.45
CA LEU A 148 -8.45 -17.16 4.85
C LEU A 148 -8.44 -17.60 3.38
N VAL A 149 -9.61 -18.00 2.86
CA VAL A 149 -9.81 -18.29 1.43
C VAL A 149 -10.88 -17.39 0.83
N GLN A 150 -10.65 -16.90 -0.38
CA GLN A 150 -11.59 -16.03 -1.09
C GLN A 150 -11.68 -16.42 -2.56
N ARG A 151 -12.90 -16.54 -3.10
CA ARG A 151 -13.13 -16.67 -4.54
C ARG A 151 -12.95 -15.29 -5.17
N ARG A 152 -12.16 -15.22 -6.23
CA ARG A 152 -11.99 -14.01 -7.03
C ARG A 152 -12.92 -14.09 -8.24
N LYS A 153 -13.32 -12.94 -8.78
CA LYS A 153 -13.94 -12.92 -10.10
C LYS A 153 -12.93 -13.52 -11.09
N ALA A 154 -13.43 -14.27 -12.06
CA ALA A 154 -12.61 -14.67 -13.19
C ALA A 154 -12.23 -13.38 -13.93
N ASP A 155 -11.01 -12.91 -13.72
CA ASP A 155 -10.39 -12.07 -14.74
C ASP A 155 -10.26 -12.99 -15.97
N THR A 156 -10.60 -12.49 -17.15
CA THR A 156 -10.24 -13.12 -18.43
C THR A 156 -8.72 -13.15 -18.53
N ALA A 157 -8.10 -14.09 -17.82
CA ALA A 157 -6.69 -14.37 -17.87
C ALA A 157 -6.44 -15.18 -19.14
N ALA A 158 -6.03 -14.51 -20.22
CA ALA A 158 -5.31 -15.16 -21.29
C ALA A 158 -4.12 -15.95 -20.70
N PRO A 159 -3.80 -17.15 -21.23
CA PRO A 159 -2.78 -18.02 -20.68
C PRO A 159 -1.43 -17.31 -20.55
N ALA A 160 -0.74 -17.57 -19.43
CA ALA A 160 0.47 -16.87 -19.00
C ALA A 160 1.68 -16.97 -19.97
N ARG A 161 1.60 -17.76 -21.04
CA ARG A 161 2.67 -17.87 -22.04
C ARG A 161 2.67 -16.73 -23.08
N ASP A 162 1.57 -16.01 -23.29
CA ASP A 162 1.51 -14.94 -24.30
C ASP A 162 1.69 -13.51 -23.75
N LYS A 163 1.51 -13.25 -22.44
CA LYS A 163 1.70 -11.90 -21.87
C LYS A 163 3.16 -11.45 -21.81
N ALA A 164 4.12 -12.37 -21.91
CA ALA A 164 5.53 -12.02 -22.07
C ALA A 164 5.79 -11.28 -23.40
N ALA A 165 5.07 -11.66 -24.46
CA ALA A 165 5.21 -11.11 -25.81
C ALA A 165 4.49 -9.77 -26.02
N GLN A 166 3.52 -9.41 -25.17
CA GLN A 166 2.72 -8.18 -25.30
C GLN A 166 3.14 -7.03 -24.38
N SER A 167 4.17 -7.20 -23.55
CA SER A 167 4.69 -6.11 -22.73
C SER A 167 5.69 -5.28 -23.52
N PRO A 168 5.36 -4.06 -23.96
CA PRO A 168 6.30 -3.25 -24.72
C PRO A 168 7.54 -2.98 -23.88
N ARG A 169 8.71 -3.18 -24.49
CA ARG A 169 9.96 -2.63 -23.99
C ARG A 169 10.07 -1.21 -24.50
N VAL A 170 10.17 -0.25 -23.58
CA VAL A 170 10.28 1.17 -23.89
C VAL A 170 11.60 1.71 -23.36
N GLN A 171 12.16 2.72 -24.04
CA GLN A 171 13.31 3.47 -23.54
C GLN A 171 12.78 4.73 -22.84
N VAL A 172 13.14 4.90 -21.58
CA VAL A 172 12.71 6.04 -20.75
C VAL A 172 13.96 6.58 -20.06
N GLY A 173 14.31 7.84 -20.32
CA GLY A 173 15.52 8.45 -19.73
C GLY A 173 16.80 7.65 -19.95
N GLY A 174 16.95 6.99 -21.11
CA GLY A 174 18.09 6.12 -21.42
C GLY A 174 18.05 4.73 -20.78
N ARG A 175 16.95 4.37 -20.09
CA ARG A 175 16.76 3.05 -19.47
C ARG A 175 15.71 2.22 -20.20
N GLY A 176 16.01 0.94 -20.41
CA GLY A 176 15.04 -0.02 -20.94
C GLY A 176 14.08 -0.52 -19.86
N LEU A 177 12.79 -0.20 -20.00
CA LEU A 177 11.73 -0.64 -19.09
C LEU A 177 10.77 -1.60 -19.79
N ARG A 178 10.28 -2.61 -19.07
CA ARG A 178 9.19 -3.48 -19.51
C ARG A 178 7.89 -3.04 -18.85
N LEU A 179 6.98 -2.46 -19.63
CA LEU A 179 5.66 -2.09 -19.14
C LEU A 179 4.68 -3.27 -19.31
N SER A 180 3.91 -3.58 -18.30
CA SER A 180 2.98 -4.73 -18.29
C SER A 180 1.57 -4.29 -17.93
N ASN A 181 0.54 -5.06 -18.30
CA ASN A 181 -0.85 -4.83 -17.87
C ASN A 181 -1.30 -3.35 -17.99
N LEU A 182 -0.95 -2.69 -19.10
CA LEU A 182 -1.18 -1.24 -19.27
C LEU A 182 -2.66 -0.89 -19.37
N ASP A 183 -3.46 -1.84 -19.85
CA ASP A 183 -4.92 -1.85 -19.93
C ASP A 183 -5.61 -2.04 -18.57
N LYS A 184 -4.88 -2.50 -17.54
CA LYS A 184 -5.45 -2.76 -16.22
C LYS A 184 -6.00 -1.49 -15.59
N GLU A 185 -7.27 -1.51 -15.20
CA GLU A 185 -7.90 -0.41 -14.48
C GLU A 185 -7.32 -0.26 -13.07
N LEU A 186 -6.75 0.92 -12.78
CA LEU A 186 -6.28 1.28 -11.44
C LEU A 186 -7.26 2.22 -10.72
N TYR A 187 -8.04 2.98 -11.49
CA TYR A 187 -9.23 3.70 -11.02
C TYR A 187 -10.42 3.29 -11.90
N PRO A 188 -11.67 3.54 -11.46
CA PRO A 188 -12.84 3.33 -12.33
C PRO A 188 -12.62 3.99 -13.69
N ASP A 189 -12.70 3.19 -14.77
CA ASP A 189 -12.53 3.63 -16.16
C ASP A 189 -11.17 4.27 -16.50
N VAL A 190 -10.15 4.14 -15.64
CA VAL A 190 -8.80 4.68 -15.88
C VAL A 190 -7.75 3.57 -15.87
N PRO A 191 -7.14 3.26 -17.02
CA PRO A 191 -6.14 2.21 -17.13
C PRO A 191 -4.78 2.66 -16.56
N LYS A 192 -3.92 1.70 -16.24
CA LYS A 192 -2.56 1.92 -15.75
C LYS A 192 -1.72 2.76 -16.72
N ALA A 193 -1.96 2.63 -18.03
CA ALA A 193 -1.34 3.47 -19.05
C ALA A 193 -1.49 4.96 -18.74
N SER A 194 -2.68 5.41 -18.30
CA SER A 194 -2.94 6.81 -17.97
C SER A 194 -2.18 7.28 -16.73
N VAL A 195 -1.99 6.39 -15.75
CA VAL A 195 -1.17 6.66 -14.55
C VAL A 195 0.31 6.81 -14.93
N VAL A 196 0.81 5.93 -15.79
CA VAL A 196 2.18 6.00 -16.32
C VAL A 196 2.37 7.28 -17.15
N ASP A 197 1.42 7.62 -18.01
CA ASP A 197 1.46 8.85 -18.83
C ASP A 197 1.49 10.11 -17.95
N TYR A 198 0.60 10.21 -16.95
CA TYR A 198 0.58 11.33 -16.03
C TYR A 198 1.94 11.54 -15.36
N TYR A 199 2.47 10.48 -14.75
CA TYR A 199 3.77 10.55 -14.06
C TYR A 199 4.92 10.86 -15.01
N ALA A 200 4.88 10.38 -16.26
CA ALA A 200 5.88 10.73 -17.26
C ALA A 200 5.82 12.22 -17.64
N ARG A 201 4.62 12.79 -17.76
CA ARG A 201 4.41 14.19 -18.16
C ARG A 201 4.63 15.19 -17.04
N VAL A 202 4.40 14.80 -15.78
CA VAL A 202 4.65 15.66 -14.62
C VAL A 202 6.10 15.58 -14.12
N ALA A 203 6.92 14.69 -14.68
CA ALA A 203 8.23 14.34 -14.15
C ALA A 203 9.15 15.55 -13.95
N ASP A 204 9.28 16.43 -14.95
CA ASP A 204 10.19 17.57 -14.87
C ASP A 204 9.84 18.53 -13.73
N THR A 205 8.54 18.65 -13.40
CA THR A 205 8.05 19.45 -12.27
C THR A 205 8.12 18.69 -10.94
N LEU A 206 7.84 17.39 -10.94
CA LEU A 206 7.77 16.57 -9.73
C LEU A 206 9.14 16.17 -9.18
N LEU A 207 10.10 15.83 -10.05
CA LEU A 207 11.39 15.26 -9.64
C LEU A 207 12.19 16.14 -8.66
N PRO A 208 12.26 17.48 -8.82
CA PRO A 208 12.96 18.34 -7.85
C PRO A 208 12.43 18.20 -6.40
N HIS A 209 11.13 17.93 -6.26
CA HIS A 209 10.46 17.74 -4.97
C HIS A 209 10.71 16.36 -4.35
N LEU A 210 11.12 15.38 -5.16
CA LEU A 210 11.46 14.02 -4.72
C LEU A 210 12.97 13.81 -4.52
N ALA A 211 13.80 14.63 -5.16
CA ALA A 211 15.25 14.45 -5.19
C ALA A 211 15.86 14.39 -3.79
N GLY A 212 16.74 13.40 -3.56
CA GLY A 212 17.35 13.12 -2.26
C GLY A 212 16.38 12.65 -1.16
N ARG A 213 15.09 12.46 -1.43
CA ARG A 213 14.14 12.01 -0.39
C ARG A 213 13.98 10.48 -0.43
N PRO A 214 14.10 9.77 0.71
CA PRO A 214 13.79 8.35 0.78
C PRO A 214 12.26 8.13 0.83
N LEU A 215 11.67 7.63 -0.25
CA LEU A 215 10.22 7.57 -0.41
C LEU A 215 9.58 6.38 0.31
N THR A 216 8.47 6.64 1.00
CA THR A 216 7.48 5.62 1.33
C THR A 216 6.46 5.53 0.20
N LEU A 217 6.32 4.36 -0.40
CA LEU A 217 5.47 4.14 -1.57
C LEU A 217 4.15 3.50 -1.16
N ARG A 218 3.03 3.88 -1.77
CA ARG A 218 1.75 3.18 -1.58
C ARG A 218 1.27 2.56 -2.89
N ARG A 219 1.14 1.23 -2.88
CA ARG A 219 0.87 0.43 -4.08
C ARG A 219 -0.54 -0.11 -4.10
N PHE A 220 -1.10 -0.13 -5.31
CA PHE A 220 -2.45 -0.59 -5.64
C PHE A 220 -2.40 -1.53 -6.83
N PRO A 221 -1.81 -2.73 -6.70
CA PRO A 221 -1.62 -3.63 -7.84
C PRO A 221 -2.91 -3.95 -8.58
N ASP A 222 -4.04 -3.99 -7.85
CA ASP A 222 -5.39 -4.31 -8.33
C ASP A 222 -6.34 -3.10 -8.32
N GLY A 223 -5.78 -1.88 -8.32
CA GLY A 223 -6.53 -0.63 -8.32
C GLY A 223 -7.06 -0.20 -6.95
N ILE A 224 -7.64 1.01 -6.90
CA ILE A 224 -8.03 1.68 -5.65
C ILE A 224 -9.20 1.02 -4.91
N SER A 225 -9.94 0.13 -5.57
CA SER A 225 -11.05 -0.64 -4.97
C SER A 225 -10.60 -1.94 -4.30
N ALA A 226 -9.33 -2.31 -4.45
CA ALA A 226 -8.72 -3.49 -3.86
C ALA A 226 -7.76 -3.11 -2.71
N PRO A 227 -7.30 -4.08 -1.89
CA PRO A 227 -6.31 -3.81 -0.86
C PRO A 227 -5.03 -3.16 -1.41
N SER A 228 -4.49 -2.23 -0.63
CA SER A 228 -3.25 -1.50 -0.90
C SER A 228 -2.22 -1.81 0.18
N PHE A 229 -0.94 -1.65 -0.11
CA PHE A 229 0.11 -1.75 0.91
C PHE A 229 1.13 -0.62 0.80
N TYR A 230 1.74 -0.30 1.94
CA TYR A 230 2.89 0.59 2.00
C TYR A 230 4.17 -0.20 1.81
N GLU A 231 5.05 0.30 0.96
CA GLU A 231 6.35 -0.29 0.65
C GLU A 231 7.43 0.76 0.97
N LYS A 232 8.24 0.44 1.98
CA LYS A 232 9.40 1.25 2.38
C LYS A 232 10.71 0.66 1.86
N ASN A 233 10.73 -0.64 1.60
CA ASN A 233 11.92 -1.33 1.11
C ASN A 233 11.84 -1.44 -0.41
N ALA A 234 12.91 -1.05 -1.10
CA ALA A 234 13.12 -1.40 -2.50
C ALA A 234 13.03 -2.93 -2.63
N GLY A 235 12.19 -3.39 -3.57
CA GLY A 235 11.96 -4.82 -3.74
C GLY A 235 13.23 -5.57 -4.13
N ALA A 236 13.38 -6.82 -3.67
CA ALA A 236 14.56 -7.65 -3.98
C ALA A 236 14.79 -7.92 -5.47
N LYS A 237 13.76 -7.69 -6.32
CA LYS A 237 13.82 -7.79 -7.78
C LYS A 237 13.88 -6.42 -8.47
N ALA A 238 14.18 -5.36 -7.72
CA ALA A 238 14.37 -4.03 -8.28
C ALA A 238 15.52 -4.06 -9.31
N PRO A 239 15.42 -3.26 -10.39
CA PRO A 239 16.53 -3.09 -11.32
C PRO A 239 17.79 -2.57 -10.61
N GLU A 240 18.96 -3.03 -11.03
CA GLU A 240 20.25 -2.63 -10.44
C GLU A 240 20.51 -1.13 -10.47
N TRP A 241 19.90 -0.43 -11.42
CA TRP A 241 20.04 1.02 -11.56
C TRP A 241 19.11 1.83 -10.64
N LEU A 242 18.16 1.19 -9.95
CA LEU A 242 17.24 1.88 -9.05
C LEU A 242 18.01 2.38 -7.83
N ARG A 243 18.18 3.70 -7.70
CA ARG A 243 18.82 4.29 -6.50
C ARG A 243 18.00 3.95 -5.26
N SER A 244 18.68 3.40 -4.26
CA SER A 244 18.09 3.11 -2.96
C SER A 244 19.08 3.40 -1.85
N VAL A 245 18.57 3.84 -0.70
CA VAL A 245 19.36 4.29 0.45
C VAL A 245 18.88 3.60 1.71
N THR A 246 19.83 3.11 2.51
CA THR A 246 19.51 2.41 3.76
C THR A 246 19.46 3.41 4.91
N VAL A 247 18.27 3.63 5.45
CA VAL A 247 18.01 4.64 6.49
C VAL A 247 17.65 3.95 7.80
N PRO A 248 18.11 4.46 8.96
CA PRO A 248 17.64 4.02 10.28
C PRO A 248 16.12 4.19 10.44
N THR A 249 15.45 3.16 10.96
CA THR A 249 14.01 3.20 11.26
C THR A 249 13.74 2.91 12.73
N PRO A 250 14.18 3.77 13.67
CA PRO A 250 13.94 3.57 15.10
C PRO A 250 12.43 3.53 15.37
N GLY A 251 11.99 2.51 16.11
CA GLY A 251 10.56 2.31 16.38
C GLY A 251 9.77 1.69 15.23
N SER A 252 10.42 1.06 14.24
CA SER A 252 9.75 0.20 13.26
C SER A 252 8.89 -0.85 13.97
N SER A 253 7.62 -0.96 13.60
CA SER A 253 6.70 -1.98 14.15
C SER A 253 7.17 -3.41 13.90
N ARG A 254 8.08 -3.61 12.92
CA ARG A 254 8.71 -4.90 12.61
C ARG A 254 10.07 -5.12 13.27
N GLY A 255 10.52 -4.21 14.14
CA GLY A 255 11.80 -4.32 14.85
C GLY A 255 13.06 -4.16 13.99
N SER A 256 12.93 -3.85 12.69
CA SER A 256 14.09 -3.62 11.82
C SER A 256 14.79 -2.32 12.20
N ALA A 257 16.11 -2.38 12.43
CA ALA A 257 16.93 -1.22 12.74
C ALA A 257 17.05 -0.24 11.56
N THR A 258 16.93 -0.75 10.33
CA THR A 258 17.02 0.02 9.08
C THR A 258 15.97 -0.44 8.06
N ALA A 259 15.74 0.38 7.04
CA ALA A 259 15.01 0.01 5.82
C ALA A 259 15.67 0.63 4.59
N ASN A 260 15.57 -0.04 3.43
CA ASN A 260 16.19 0.39 2.18
C ASN A 260 15.19 1.14 1.29
N PHE A 261 15.16 2.46 1.34
CA PHE A 261 14.18 3.28 0.63
C PHE A 261 14.60 3.59 -0.80
N VAL A 262 13.63 3.68 -1.71
CA VAL A 262 13.89 4.18 -3.07
C VAL A 262 14.05 5.70 -3.04
N VAL A 263 15.05 6.22 -3.76
CA VAL A 263 15.19 7.66 -4.04
C VAL A 263 14.91 7.91 -5.51
N VAL A 264 14.06 8.90 -5.80
CA VAL A 264 13.51 9.11 -7.15
C VAL A 264 14.06 10.41 -7.73
N GLU A 265 15.00 10.28 -8.67
CA GLU A 265 15.75 11.42 -9.24
C GLU A 265 15.71 11.48 -10.76
N GLU A 266 14.97 10.57 -11.39
CA GLU A 266 14.92 10.46 -12.84
C GLU A 266 13.55 9.94 -13.32
N LEU A 267 13.20 10.30 -14.55
CA LEU A 267 11.97 9.88 -15.22
C LEU A 267 11.82 8.35 -15.26
N ALA A 268 12.91 7.62 -15.49
CA ALA A 268 12.87 6.16 -15.57
C ALA A 268 12.43 5.50 -14.26
N THR A 269 12.93 5.99 -13.14
CA THR A 269 12.50 5.53 -11.80
C THR A 269 11.02 5.82 -11.59
N LEU A 270 10.56 7.03 -11.90
CA LEU A 270 9.16 7.41 -11.70
C LEU A 270 8.20 6.56 -12.55
N VAL A 271 8.52 6.33 -13.83
CA VAL A 271 7.75 5.45 -14.73
C VAL A 271 7.77 4.00 -14.25
N TYR A 272 8.91 3.52 -13.75
CA TYR A 272 9.03 2.18 -13.17
C TYR A 272 8.09 2.01 -11.96
N LEU A 273 8.05 2.98 -11.04
CA LEU A 273 7.15 2.96 -9.89
C LEU A 273 5.67 3.02 -10.30
N ALA A 274 5.31 3.86 -11.27
CA ALA A 274 3.96 3.91 -11.83
C ALA A 274 3.56 2.55 -12.46
N ASN A 275 4.48 1.90 -13.17
CA ASN A 275 4.27 0.56 -13.74
C ASN A 275 4.05 -0.52 -12.66
N LEU A 276 4.63 -0.35 -11.46
CA LEU A 276 4.38 -1.18 -10.28
C LEU A 276 3.07 -0.85 -9.54
N ALA A 277 2.25 0.04 -10.12
CA ALA A 277 1.02 0.57 -9.54
C ALA A 277 1.24 1.31 -8.21
N VAL A 278 2.38 2.00 -8.07
CA VAL A 278 2.54 3.01 -7.03
C VAL A 278 1.68 4.20 -7.43
N LEU A 279 0.62 4.46 -6.66
CA LEU A 279 -0.26 5.61 -6.91
C LEU A 279 0.12 6.79 -6.03
N GLU A 280 0.53 6.54 -4.78
CA GLU A 280 0.90 7.62 -3.86
C GLU A 280 2.41 7.57 -3.54
N LEU A 281 3.08 8.69 -3.74
CA LEU A 281 4.47 8.94 -3.37
C LEU A 281 4.47 9.75 -2.08
N HIS A 282 5.06 9.21 -1.01
CA HIS A 282 5.16 9.90 0.27
C HIS A 282 6.63 10.18 0.58
N VAL A 283 6.89 11.42 0.99
CA VAL A 283 8.23 11.94 1.24
C VAL A 283 8.38 12.40 2.69
N PRO A 284 9.56 12.18 3.32
CA PRO A 284 9.90 12.86 4.55
C PRO A 284 10.28 14.32 4.29
N GLN A 285 10.31 15.11 5.36
CA GLN A 285 10.64 16.55 5.35
C GLN A 285 12.16 16.82 5.32
N TRP A 286 12.96 15.76 5.12
CA TRP A 286 14.41 15.78 5.08
C TRP A 286 14.92 15.03 3.84
N ARG A 287 16.20 15.21 3.51
CA ARG A 287 16.89 14.57 2.38
C ARG A 287 18.13 13.80 2.85
N VAL A 288 18.62 12.88 2.05
CA VAL A 288 19.99 12.37 2.16
C VAL A 288 20.94 13.23 1.33
N ASP A 289 22.21 13.30 1.73
CA ASP A 289 23.27 13.87 0.90
C ASP A 289 23.83 12.84 -0.09
N ASP A 290 24.92 13.21 -0.79
CA ASP A 290 25.59 12.36 -1.78
C ASP A 290 26.27 11.12 -1.17
N ASP A 291 26.51 11.13 0.15
CA ASP A 291 27.06 10.02 0.92
C ASP A 291 25.93 9.17 1.58
N ASP A 292 24.69 9.37 1.15
CA ASP A 292 23.46 8.74 1.66
C ASP A 292 23.20 8.99 3.15
N VAL A 293 23.75 10.07 3.72
CA VAL A 293 23.57 10.45 5.13
C VAL A 293 22.31 11.30 5.28
N PRO A 294 21.36 10.92 6.17
CA PRO A 294 20.21 11.75 6.49
C PRO A 294 20.59 13.12 7.03
N GLN A 295 20.07 14.17 6.40
CA GLN A 295 20.26 15.56 6.79
C GLN A 295 19.12 16.05 7.70
N PRO A 296 19.30 17.16 8.43
CA PRO A 296 18.19 17.84 9.09
C PRO A 296 17.06 18.21 8.11
N PRO A 297 15.80 18.30 8.59
CA PRO A 297 14.68 18.72 7.76
C PRO A 297 14.92 20.03 7.02
N ASP A 298 14.59 20.05 5.73
CA ASP A 298 14.69 21.22 4.87
C ASP A 298 13.31 21.83 4.56
N GLU A 299 12.26 21.22 5.11
CA GLU A 299 10.87 21.60 4.94
C GLU A 299 10.12 21.54 6.29
N LEU A 300 9.31 22.55 6.54
CA LEU A 300 8.29 22.57 7.60
C LEU A 300 6.94 22.32 6.94
N VAL A 301 6.09 21.47 7.52
CA VAL A 301 4.76 21.15 6.98
C VAL A 301 3.66 21.22 8.04
N PHE A 302 2.52 21.79 7.67
CA PHE A 302 1.29 21.78 8.46
C PHE A 302 0.22 21.04 7.68
N ASP A 303 -0.20 19.86 8.17
CA ASP A 303 -1.28 19.10 7.54
C ASP A 303 -2.62 19.45 8.19
N LEU A 304 -3.50 20.07 7.40
CA LEU A 304 -4.77 20.62 7.83
C LEU A 304 -5.88 19.63 7.52
N ASP A 305 -6.28 18.89 8.55
CA ASP A 305 -7.25 17.81 8.46
C ASP A 305 -8.65 18.29 8.87
N PRO A 306 -9.66 18.24 7.98
CA PRO A 306 -11.02 18.57 8.36
C PRO A 306 -11.62 17.46 9.21
N GLY A 307 -12.07 17.83 10.41
CA GLY A 307 -12.92 16.98 11.22
C GLY A 307 -14.33 16.85 10.66
N GLU A 308 -15.13 15.97 11.25
CA GLU A 308 -16.52 15.79 10.87
C GLU A 308 -17.29 17.13 10.91
N GLY A 309 -18.07 17.42 9.88
CA GLY A 309 -18.80 18.68 9.74
C GLY A 309 -17.98 19.85 9.17
N THR A 310 -16.73 19.62 8.77
CA THR A 310 -15.87 20.61 8.09
C THR A 310 -15.32 20.05 6.77
N THR A 311 -14.74 20.92 5.95
CA THR A 311 -14.27 20.61 4.61
C THR A 311 -12.90 21.22 4.33
N VAL A 312 -12.33 20.93 3.15
CA VAL A 312 -11.10 21.58 2.66
C VAL A 312 -11.23 23.11 2.56
N VAL A 313 -12.45 23.65 2.38
CA VAL A 313 -12.69 25.10 2.37
C VAL A 313 -12.46 25.70 3.76
N ASP A 314 -12.86 24.99 4.82
CA ASP A 314 -12.55 25.39 6.19
C ASP A 314 -11.04 25.28 6.45
N CYS A 315 -10.37 24.26 5.90
CA CYS A 315 -8.91 24.18 5.94
C CYS A 315 -8.26 25.38 5.24
N ALA A 316 -8.80 25.86 4.13
CA ALA A 316 -8.27 27.02 3.40
C ALA A 316 -8.31 28.30 4.26
N ARG A 317 -9.34 28.48 5.10
CA ARG A 317 -9.40 29.58 6.07
C ARG A 317 -8.35 29.45 7.17
N ILE A 318 -8.06 28.24 7.62
CA ILE A 318 -6.99 28.00 8.61
C ILE A 318 -5.61 28.11 7.97
N ALA A 319 -5.44 27.72 6.70
CA ALA A 319 -4.20 27.84 5.94
C ALA A 319 -3.75 29.30 5.82
N GLN A 320 -4.67 30.23 5.59
CA GLN A 320 -4.36 31.67 5.58
C GLN A 320 -3.78 32.14 6.92
N ARG A 321 -4.30 31.65 8.04
CA ARG A 321 -3.77 31.99 9.37
C ARG A 321 -2.41 31.35 9.65
N VAL A 322 -2.19 30.13 9.18
CA VAL A 322 -0.85 29.52 9.21
C VAL A 322 0.12 30.37 8.40
N ARG A 323 -0.26 30.79 7.18
CA ARG A 323 0.55 31.70 6.36
C ARG A 323 0.92 32.97 7.10
N ASP A 324 -0.06 33.64 7.73
CA ASP A 324 0.19 34.93 8.37
C ASP A 324 1.28 34.80 9.46
N VAL A 325 1.25 33.72 10.24
CA VAL A 325 2.31 33.41 11.22
C VAL A 325 3.65 33.15 10.54
N LEU A 326 3.68 32.31 9.51
CA LEU A 326 4.92 31.95 8.81
C LEU A 326 5.56 33.17 8.11
N VAL A 327 4.75 34.03 7.48
CA VAL A 327 5.22 35.26 6.85
C VAL A 327 5.75 36.25 7.88
N ALA A 328 5.07 36.41 9.03
CA ALA A 328 5.56 37.24 10.13
C ALA A 328 6.92 36.75 10.66
N ASP A 329 7.15 35.44 10.58
CA ASP A 329 8.40 34.77 10.94
C ASP A 329 9.46 34.76 9.82
N GLY A 330 9.21 35.45 8.71
CA GLY A 330 10.16 35.59 7.59
C GLY A 330 10.27 34.36 6.70
N LEU A 331 9.28 33.47 6.74
CA LEU A 331 9.18 32.28 5.90
C LEU A 331 8.30 32.53 4.68
N GLU A 332 8.52 31.74 3.62
CA GLU A 332 7.72 31.79 2.39
C GLU A 332 6.83 30.53 2.30
N PRO A 333 5.56 30.61 2.72
CA PRO A 333 4.69 29.43 2.77
C PRO A 333 4.00 29.13 1.44
N CYS A 334 4.00 27.86 1.05
CA CYS A 334 3.36 27.32 -0.14
C CYS A 334 2.16 26.41 0.24
N PRO A 335 0.94 26.72 -0.21
CA PRO A 335 -0.21 25.87 0.02
C PRO A 335 -0.33 24.79 -1.06
N LYS A 336 -0.82 23.60 -0.67
CA LYS A 336 -1.25 22.57 -1.62
C LYS A 336 -2.44 21.80 -1.10
N THR A 337 -3.35 21.38 -1.97
CA THR A 337 -4.36 20.40 -1.58
C THR A 337 -3.69 19.06 -1.30
N SER A 338 -4.23 18.29 -0.36
CA SER A 338 -3.78 16.90 -0.16
C SER A 338 -4.19 16.01 -1.35
N GLY A 339 -5.17 16.44 -2.15
CA GLY A 339 -5.88 15.58 -3.12
C GLY A 339 -6.84 14.59 -2.48
N SER A 340 -7.06 14.65 -1.16
CA SER A 340 -8.00 13.80 -0.43
C SER A 340 -9.10 14.61 0.24
N LYS A 341 -8.96 14.96 1.52
CA LYS A 341 -9.96 15.74 2.27
C LYS A 341 -9.43 17.08 2.78
N GLY A 342 -8.14 17.15 3.12
CA GLY A 342 -7.50 18.33 3.68
C GLY A 342 -6.54 19.02 2.72
N MET A 343 -5.72 19.91 3.25
CA MET A 343 -4.66 20.61 2.53
C MET A 343 -3.42 20.78 3.43
N GLN A 344 -2.30 21.14 2.83
CA GLN A 344 -1.03 21.33 3.52
C GLN A 344 -0.50 22.74 3.25
N VAL A 345 0.17 23.29 4.25
CA VAL A 345 0.98 24.51 4.10
C VAL A 345 2.41 24.13 4.45
N SER A 346 3.34 24.35 3.53
CA SER A 346 4.75 24.06 3.74
C SER A 346 5.61 25.31 3.60
N ALA A 347 6.79 25.32 4.21
CA ALA A 347 7.81 26.35 3.97
C ALA A 347 9.20 25.73 3.98
N ALA A 348 10.10 26.25 3.14
CA ALA A 348 11.51 25.91 3.15
C ALA A 348 12.16 26.42 4.44
N VAL A 349 12.95 25.59 5.11
CA VAL A 349 13.59 25.97 6.39
C VAL A 349 15.00 25.41 6.51
N ARG A 350 15.83 26.07 7.31
CA ARG A 350 17.08 25.52 7.85
C ARG A 350 16.91 25.29 9.35
N VAL A 351 17.28 24.09 9.80
CA VAL A 351 17.37 23.75 11.23
C VAL A 351 18.64 22.96 11.49
N ASP A 352 19.28 23.21 12.62
CA ASP A 352 20.44 22.44 13.07
C ASP A 352 20.03 21.21 13.90
N ASP A 353 18.85 21.26 14.54
CA ASP A 353 18.27 20.16 15.30
C ASP A 353 16.97 19.68 14.61
N PRO A 354 16.89 18.41 14.18
CA PRO A 354 15.69 17.84 13.56
C PRO A 354 14.42 17.95 14.40
N GLY A 355 14.53 18.07 15.72
CA GLY A 355 13.37 18.24 16.61
C GLY A 355 12.68 19.61 16.46
N ARG A 356 13.37 20.62 15.92
CA ARG A 356 12.90 22.01 15.91
C ARG A 356 11.67 22.23 15.02
N THR A 357 11.58 21.57 13.87
CA THR A 357 10.41 21.69 12.98
C THR A 357 9.13 21.19 13.69
N SER A 358 9.22 20.06 14.39
CA SER A 358 8.12 19.52 15.19
C SER A 358 7.73 20.43 16.35
N ALA A 359 8.70 20.99 17.07
CA ALA A 359 8.45 21.89 18.19
C ALA A 359 7.79 23.20 17.74
N TYR A 360 8.32 23.81 16.68
CA TYR A 360 7.78 25.03 16.11
C TYR A 360 6.37 24.82 15.54
N ALA A 361 6.16 23.76 14.75
CA ALA A 361 4.84 23.44 14.20
C ALA A 361 3.79 23.22 15.29
N LYS A 362 4.18 22.55 16.37
CA LYS A 362 3.31 22.38 17.54
C LYS A 362 2.97 23.72 18.18
N GLY A 363 3.94 24.63 18.31
CA GLY A 363 3.72 25.98 18.82
C GLY A 363 2.68 26.76 18.01
N VAL A 364 2.77 26.73 16.67
CA VAL A 364 1.79 27.36 15.78
C VAL A 364 0.41 26.71 15.93
N ALA A 365 0.34 25.38 15.94
CA ALA A 365 -0.92 24.66 16.10
C ALA A 365 -1.61 25.01 17.44
N GLU A 366 -0.85 25.08 18.53
CA GLU A 366 -1.36 25.46 19.84
C GLU A 366 -1.77 26.94 19.92
N LEU A 367 -1.03 27.83 19.26
CA LEU A 367 -1.39 29.25 19.12
C LEU A 367 -2.77 29.39 18.46
N LEU A 368 -2.93 28.80 17.28
CA LEU A 368 -4.20 28.86 16.53
C LEU A 368 -5.35 28.20 17.30
N ALA A 369 -5.09 27.10 18.00
CA ALA A 369 -6.09 26.44 18.85
C ALA A 369 -6.53 27.30 20.04
N ARG A 370 -5.64 28.13 20.61
CA ARG A 370 -5.98 29.08 21.68
C ARG A 370 -6.79 30.26 21.17
N GLU A 371 -6.44 30.79 20.00
CA GLU A 371 -7.11 31.96 19.41
C GLU A 371 -8.50 31.63 18.87
N THR A 372 -8.67 30.47 18.23
CA THR A 372 -9.95 30.04 17.65
C THR A 372 -10.32 28.62 18.08
N PRO A 373 -10.61 28.38 19.37
CA PRO A 373 -10.85 27.05 19.91
C PRO A 373 -12.11 26.38 19.36
N ARG A 374 -13.00 27.14 18.70
CA ARG A 374 -14.21 26.62 18.06
C ARG A 374 -13.96 25.99 16.69
N SER A 375 -12.91 26.40 15.98
CA SER A 375 -12.61 25.96 14.61
C SER A 375 -11.28 25.21 14.50
N VAL A 376 -10.40 25.27 15.49
CA VAL A 376 -9.07 24.63 15.46
C VAL A 376 -8.86 23.70 16.66
N THR A 377 -8.16 22.60 16.43
CA THR A 377 -7.60 21.74 17.48
C THR A 377 -6.17 21.33 17.13
N ALA A 378 -5.28 21.33 18.13
CA ALA A 378 -3.94 20.76 18.05
C ALA A 378 -3.84 19.38 18.71
N ILE A 379 -4.96 18.87 19.23
CA ILE A 379 -5.05 17.62 19.98
C ILE A 379 -5.29 16.45 19.02
N MET A 380 -4.44 15.42 19.11
CA MET A 380 -4.49 14.23 18.23
C MET A 380 -5.83 13.47 18.30
N ALA A 381 -6.48 13.41 19.47
CA ALA A 381 -7.67 12.62 19.71
C ALA A 381 -8.81 12.96 18.72
N LYS A 382 -9.26 11.98 17.94
CA LYS A 382 -10.28 12.16 16.88
C LYS A 382 -11.59 12.74 17.39
N GLU A 383 -12.00 12.37 18.59
CA GLU A 383 -13.21 12.87 19.26
C GLU A 383 -13.22 14.39 19.46
N ARG A 384 -12.02 15.01 19.52
CA ARG A 384 -11.88 16.46 19.70
C ARG A 384 -11.97 17.25 18.39
N ARG A 385 -12.14 16.57 17.24
CA ARG A 385 -12.08 17.18 15.90
C ARG A 385 -13.45 17.55 15.33
N HIS A 386 -14.57 17.12 15.92
CA HIS A 386 -15.90 17.43 15.39
C HIS A 386 -16.12 18.95 15.29
N GLY A 387 -16.47 19.43 14.09
CA GLY A 387 -16.65 20.84 13.75
C GLY A 387 -15.35 21.66 13.70
N LYS A 388 -14.18 21.01 13.67
CA LYS A 388 -12.87 21.68 13.74
C LYS A 388 -11.89 21.16 12.70
N ILE A 389 -10.95 22.02 12.34
CA ILE A 389 -9.73 21.65 11.63
C ILE A 389 -8.69 21.19 12.65
N PHE A 390 -8.17 19.98 12.45
CA PHE A 390 -7.00 19.52 13.15
C PHE A 390 -5.74 20.00 12.41
N VAL A 391 -4.92 20.77 13.10
CA VAL A 391 -3.60 21.19 12.59
C VAL A 391 -2.59 20.14 13.03
N ASP A 392 -2.31 19.18 12.14
CA ASP A 392 -1.38 18.09 12.42
C ASP A 392 0.06 18.57 12.30
N TRP A 393 0.61 18.98 13.43
CA TRP A 393 2.01 19.33 13.59
C TRP A 393 2.94 18.10 13.62
N SER A 394 2.39 16.90 13.87
CA SER A 394 3.18 15.69 14.08
C SER A 394 3.82 15.14 12.81
N GLN A 395 3.38 15.61 11.64
CA GLN A 395 3.96 15.26 10.34
C GLN A 395 5.42 15.73 10.21
N ASN A 396 5.88 16.69 11.02
CA ASN A 396 7.27 17.14 11.03
C ASN A 396 8.23 16.20 11.78
N ASN A 397 7.73 15.11 12.36
CA ASN A 397 8.59 14.11 12.97
C ASN A 397 9.37 13.38 11.86
N THR A 398 10.67 13.21 12.01
CA THR A 398 11.54 12.63 10.97
C THR A 398 11.19 11.20 10.56
N ALA A 399 10.41 10.47 11.37
CA ALA A 399 9.89 9.14 11.04
C ALA A 399 8.57 9.17 10.23
N LYS A 400 7.99 10.35 9.99
CA LYS A 400 6.76 10.54 9.22
C LYS A 400 7.06 10.92 7.78
N THR A 401 6.05 10.75 6.94
CA THR A 401 6.07 11.11 5.54
C THR A 401 4.73 11.71 5.16
N THR A 402 4.75 12.73 4.32
CA THR A 402 3.56 13.35 3.75
C THR A 402 3.48 13.04 2.26
N VAL A 403 2.29 13.15 1.68
CA VAL A 403 2.14 12.97 0.23
C VAL A 403 2.91 14.06 -0.51
N ALA A 404 3.73 13.67 -1.49
CA ALA A 404 4.49 14.60 -2.31
C ALA A 404 3.56 15.53 -3.11
N PRO A 405 3.95 16.79 -3.39
CA PRO A 405 3.26 17.60 -4.39
C PRO A 405 3.20 16.83 -5.71
N TYR A 406 2.14 17.01 -6.49
CA TYR A 406 1.88 16.34 -7.76
C TYR A 406 1.68 14.80 -7.71
N SER A 407 1.79 14.17 -6.55
CA SER A 407 1.44 12.75 -6.41
C SER A 407 -0.06 12.53 -6.63
N LEU A 408 -0.39 11.47 -7.36
CA LEU A 408 -1.76 10.94 -7.40
C LEU A 408 -2.17 10.49 -5.99
N ARG A 409 -3.49 10.48 -5.78
CA ARG A 409 -4.14 9.94 -4.59
C ARG A 409 -4.93 8.71 -4.95
N ALA A 410 -5.06 7.78 -4.01
CA ALA A 410 -5.92 6.62 -4.15
C ALA A 410 -7.39 6.96 -3.89
N ARG A 411 -7.88 7.94 -4.64
CA ARG A 411 -9.21 8.51 -4.57
C ARG A 411 -9.60 8.93 -5.98
N ALA A 412 -10.86 8.70 -6.32
CA ALA A 412 -11.47 9.27 -7.50
C ALA A 412 -12.54 10.29 -7.08
N ALA A 413 -12.62 11.39 -7.81
CA ALA A 413 -13.67 12.39 -7.71
C ALA A 413 -14.11 12.76 -9.12
N ASN A 414 -15.42 12.92 -9.35
CA ASN A 414 -15.97 13.27 -10.65
C ASN A 414 -15.49 12.36 -11.81
N GLY A 415 -15.29 11.06 -11.53
CA GLY A 415 -14.83 10.09 -12.53
C GLY A 415 -13.33 10.12 -12.85
N ALA A 416 -12.54 10.95 -12.17
CA ALA A 416 -11.09 11.05 -12.38
C ALA A 416 -10.28 10.82 -11.10
N PRO A 417 -9.02 10.36 -11.18
CA PRO A 417 -8.08 10.38 -10.06
C PRO A 417 -7.95 11.79 -9.49
N THR A 418 -7.62 11.91 -8.21
CA THR A 418 -7.28 13.21 -7.61
C THR A 418 -5.77 13.32 -7.35
N VAL A 419 -5.26 14.55 -7.31
CA VAL A 419 -3.84 14.85 -7.18
C VAL A 419 -3.58 15.78 -5.98
N SER A 420 -2.48 15.58 -5.24
CA SER A 420 -2.01 16.59 -4.29
C SER A 420 -1.46 17.79 -5.05
N THR A 421 -2.18 18.90 -5.05
CA THR A 421 -1.95 19.96 -6.05
C THR A 421 -1.55 21.27 -5.39
N PRO A 422 -0.36 21.81 -5.72
CA PRO A 422 0.06 23.16 -5.34
C PRO A 422 -0.91 24.25 -5.82
N LEU A 423 -1.09 25.26 -4.98
CA LEU A 423 -2.05 26.35 -5.18
C LEU A 423 -1.36 27.71 -5.06
N THR A 424 -1.95 28.72 -5.69
CA THR A 424 -1.71 30.11 -5.32
C THR A 424 -2.49 30.48 -4.06
N TRP A 425 -2.06 31.52 -3.36
CA TRP A 425 -2.80 32.04 -2.22
C TRP A 425 -4.15 32.65 -2.61
N ASP A 426 -4.24 33.26 -3.78
CA ASP A 426 -5.50 33.81 -4.31
C ASP A 426 -6.57 32.71 -4.46
N GLU A 427 -6.18 31.50 -4.91
CA GLU A 427 -7.09 30.35 -4.98
C GLU A 427 -7.54 29.88 -3.59
N VAL A 428 -6.63 29.85 -2.61
CA VAL A 428 -6.94 29.49 -1.22
C VAL A 428 -7.91 30.50 -0.59
N GLU A 429 -7.75 31.79 -0.92
CA GLU A 429 -8.62 32.86 -0.45
C GLU A 429 -10.00 32.83 -1.12
N ALA A 430 -10.03 32.65 -2.44
CA ALA A 430 -11.24 32.64 -3.23
C ALA A 430 -12.09 31.37 -3.05
N ALA A 431 -11.52 30.25 -2.60
CA ALA A 431 -12.23 28.98 -2.47
C ALA A 431 -13.49 29.10 -1.60
N THR A 432 -14.61 28.64 -2.14
CA THR A 432 -15.93 28.57 -1.48
C THR A 432 -16.53 27.17 -1.53
N GLU A 433 -16.09 26.33 -2.47
CA GLU A 433 -16.60 24.96 -2.66
C GLU A 433 -15.48 23.93 -2.78
N VAL A 434 -15.74 22.70 -2.32
CA VAL A 434 -14.76 21.60 -2.34
C VAL A 434 -14.25 21.29 -3.75
N ARG A 435 -15.11 21.42 -4.77
CA ARG A 435 -14.74 21.15 -6.17
C ARG A 435 -13.66 22.09 -6.71
N GLU A 436 -13.55 23.30 -6.16
CA GLU A 436 -12.55 24.30 -6.56
C GLU A 436 -11.15 23.90 -6.07
N LEU A 437 -11.09 23.02 -5.07
CA LEU A 437 -9.86 22.50 -4.47
C LEU A 437 -9.69 20.99 -4.75
N THR A 438 -10.28 20.49 -5.84
CA THR A 438 -10.16 19.09 -6.26
C THR A 438 -9.70 19.04 -7.70
N PHE A 439 -8.49 18.51 -7.93
CA PHE A 439 -7.85 18.53 -9.24
C PHE A 439 -7.60 17.13 -9.78
N SER A 440 -7.91 16.94 -11.06
CA SER A 440 -7.58 15.75 -11.82
C SER A 440 -6.16 15.83 -12.41
N PRO A 441 -5.59 14.70 -12.89
CA PRO A 441 -4.34 14.69 -13.65
C PRO A 441 -4.30 15.70 -14.80
N ALA A 442 -5.42 15.85 -15.52
CA ALA A 442 -5.51 16.77 -16.65
C ALA A 442 -5.45 18.24 -16.19
N ASP A 443 -6.17 18.57 -15.10
CA ASP A 443 -6.15 19.92 -14.53
C ASP A 443 -4.73 20.29 -14.08
N VAL A 444 -4.03 19.36 -13.43
CA VAL A 444 -2.66 19.60 -12.95
C VAL A 444 -1.67 19.83 -14.09
N LEU A 445 -1.74 19.04 -15.16
CA LEU A 445 -0.87 19.25 -16.32
C LEU A 445 -1.14 20.58 -17.02
N ALA A 446 -2.41 20.97 -17.14
CA ALA A 446 -2.78 22.28 -17.70
C ALA A 446 -2.29 23.45 -16.84
N ARG A 447 -2.34 23.30 -15.51
CA ARG A 447 -1.82 24.29 -14.56
C ARG A 447 -0.31 24.44 -14.64
N ILE A 448 0.42 23.33 -14.75
CA ILE A 448 1.88 23.38 -14.91
C ILE A 448 2.26 24.11 -16.20
N GLU A 449 1.51 23.88 -17.29
CA GLU A 449 1.74 24.60 -18.55
C GLU A 449 1.44 26.11 -18.44
N ALA A 450 0.42 26.49 -17.69
CA ALA A 450 0.01 27.88 -17.52
C ALA A 450 0.86 28.67 -16.51
N ASP A 451 1.12 28.06 -15.35
CA ASP A 451 1.62 28.74 -14.15
C ASP A 451 3.02 28.25 -13.72
N GLY A 452 3.51 27.15 -14.32
CA GLY A 452 4.75 26.50 -13.90
C GLY A 452 4.62 25.74 -12.57
N ASP A 453 5.74 25.67 -11.85
CA ASP A 453 5.82 24.99 -10.55
C ASP A 453 5.45 25.94 -9.40
N LEU A 454 4.17 25.93 -9.01
CA LEU A 454 3.67 26.70 -7.86
C LEU A 454 4.22 26.24 -6.50
N TYR A 455 4.95 25.12 -6.44
CA TYR A 455 5.59 24.63 -5.22
C TYR A 455 7.10 24.86 -5.19
N ALA A 456 7.65 25.50 -6.23
CA ALA A 456 9.08 25.75 -6.35
C ALA A 456 9.65 26.50 -5.14
N ALA A 457 8.90 27.44 -4.53
CA ALA A 457 9.37 28.19 -3.37
C ALA A 457 9.51 27.34 -2.08
N ALA A 458 8.83 26.19 -1.98
CA ALA A 458 8.99 25.29 -0.84
C ALA A 458 10.23 24.39 -0.99
N LEU A 459 10.45 23.81 -2.17
CA LEU A 459 11.40 22.69 -2.33
C LEU A 459 12.24 22.72 -3.62
N GLY A 460 12.11 23.75 -4.46
CA GLY A 460 12.81 23.88 -5.72
C GLY A 460 14.33 24.04 -5.59
N GLU A 461 15.03 23.88 -6.70
CA GLU A 461 16.47 24.12 -6.76
C GLU A 461 16.79 25.59 -6.48
N GLY A 462 17.82 25.84 -5.65
CA GLY A 462 18.26 27.19 -5.32
C GLY A 462 17.36 27.96 -4.35
N VAL A 463 16.32 27.32 -3.78
CA VAL A 463 15.45 27.95 -2.78
C VAL A 463 16.24 28.43 -1.58
N THR A 464 15.96 29.67 -1.17
CA THR A 464 16.49 30.23 0.07
C THR A 464 15.81 29.56 1.25
N ARG A 465 16.60 28.93 2.12
CA ARG A 465 16.13 28.33 3.37
C ARG A 465 16.45 29.29 4.52
N PRO A 466 15.49 30.07 5.03
CA PRO A 466 15.71 30.88 6.24
C PRO A 466 15.88 29.97 7.48
N ASP A 467 16.61 30.45 8.48
CA ASP A 467 16.69 29.76 9.77
C ASP A 467 15.33 29.78 10.44
N LEU A 468 14.85 28.62 10.91
CA LEU A 468 13.59 28.56 11.63
C LEU A 468 13.70 29.34 12.95
N PRO A 469 12.74 30.22 13.31
CA PRO A 469 12.75 30.88 14.61
C PRO A 469 12.60 29.91 15.79
N GLU A 470 13.03 30.33 16.98
CA GLU A 470 12.91 29.51 18.21
C GLU A 470 11.46 29.28 18.64
N ALA A 471 10.60 30.26 18.39
CA ALA A 471 9.18 30.20 18.70
C ALA A 471 8.40 30.97 17.62
N PRO A 472 7.14 30.59 17.37
CA PRO A 472 6.32 31.32 16.42
C PRO A 472 5.99 32.72 16.93
N SER A 473 5.98 33.70 16.02
CA SER A 473 5.48 35.03 16.36
C SER A 473 4.02 34.98 16.80
N ALA A 474 3.66 35.81 17.77
CA ALA A 474 2.25 36.11 18.02
C ALA A 474 1.75 36.92 16.81
N GLY A 475 0.96 36.26 15.96
CA GLY A 475 0.38 36.87 14.76
C GLY A 475 -0.54 38.04 15.05
#